data_AF-A0A640VUG3-F1
#
_entry.id   AF-A0A640VUG3-F1
#
_cell.length_a   1.000
_cell.length_b   1.000
_cell.length_c   1.000
_cell.angle_alpha   90.00
_cell.angle_beta   90.00
_cell.angle_gamma   90.00
#
_symmetry.space_group_name_H-M   'P 1'
#
loop_
_entity.id
_entity.type
_entity.pdbx_description
1 polymer ?
#
loop_
_entity_poly.entity_id
_entity_poly.type
_entity_poly.pdbx_seq_one_letter_code
_entity_poly.pdbx_strand_id
1 'polypeptide(L)'
;MDCEQLGFDALLRDADTDNAARVFDREAAHLPGTWAEALTCHRQQIADHHAAMLTNDFETAMHVRQEAYLLASKLNGGRHGILAGEDAPGCKLDAQASAAEGELPLWGQSGSFVVDAAGLTARVEMGGIFGIGATAMTYLGFSVRAVDADKPFLSATGYRSFLGVSIPPERGMTTEGFVQRVIEIHVETELRGELLRIDPDFFRRR
;
A
#
# COMPACT_ATOMS: atom_id res chain seq x y z
N MET A 1 -25.01 41.18 -16.41
CA MET A 1 -24.47 39.86 -16.04
C MET A 1 -24.77 39.71 -14.57
N ASP A 2 -25.57 38.71 -14.24
CA ASP A 2 -26.58 38.74 -13.18
C ASP A 2 -25.99 38.43 -11.79
N CYS A 3 -26.17 39.35 -10.84
CA CYS A 3 -25.68 39.18 -9.47
C CYS A 3 -26.56 38.19 -8.66
N GLU A 4 -27.83 38.02 -9.04
CA GLU A 4 -28.77 37.11 -8.37
C GLU A 4 -28.54 35.64 -8.74
N GLN A 5 -28.16 35.37 -9.99
CA GLN A 5 -27.83 34.01 -10.46
C GLN A 5 -26.58 33.46 -9.75
N LEU A 6 -25.61 34.34 -9.46
CA LEU A 6 -24.42 34.01 -8.68
C LEU A 6 -24.74 33.65 -7.21
N GLY A 7 -25.80 34.22 -6.64
CA GLY A 7 -26.24 33.95 -5.26
C GLY A 7 -26.94 32.60 -5.10
N PHE A 8 -27.78 32.21 -6.07
CA PHE A 8 -28.46 30.91 -6.05
C PHE A 8 -27.48 29.75 -6.28
N ASP A 9 -26.53 29.90 -7.21
CA ASP A 9 -25.49 28.90 -7.46
C ASP A 9 -24.54 28.72 -6.27
N ALA A 10 -24.34 29.77 -5.46
CA ALA A 10 -23.58 29.67 -4.22
C ALA A 10 -24.35 28.88 -3.15
N LEU A 11 -25.65 29.17 -2.96
CA LEU A 11 -26.50 28.46 -2.01
C LEU A 11 -26.63 26.96 -2.34
N LEU A 12 -26.74 26.60 -3.62
CA LEU A 12 -26.77 25.20 -4.05
C LEU A 12 -25.45 24.48 -3.73
N ARG A 13 -24.31 25.12 -3.99
CA ARG A 13 -22.99 24.57 -3.65
C ARG A 13 -22.78 24.39 -2.15
N ASP A 14 -23.27 25.33 -1.35
CA ASP A 14 -23.20 25.23 0.12
C ASP A 14 -24.08 24.07 0.62
N ALA A 15 -25.30 23.93 0.09
CA ALA A 15 -26.20 22.83 0.43
C ALA A 15 -25.63 21.46 0.03
N ASP A 16 -24.99 21.35 -1.14
CA ASP A 16 -24.33 20.12 -1.58
C ASP A 16 -23.14 19.76 -0.68
N THR A 17 -22.37 20.77 -0.26
CA THR A 17 -21.24 20.60 0.66
C THR A 17 -21.71 20.11 2.03
N ASP A 18 -22.75 20.72 2.58
CA ASP A 18 -23.36 20.31 3.84
C ASP A 18 -23.95 18.90 3.78
N ASN A 19 -24.60 18.56 2.67
CA ASN A 19 -25.16 17.23 2.47
C ASN A 19 -24.05 16.17 2.38
N ALA A 20 -22.97 16.45 1.63
CA ALA A 20 -21.80 15.58 1.54
C ALA A 20 -21.14 15.38 2.92
N ALA A 21 -21.00 16.44 3.71
CA ALA A 21 -20.47 16.36 5.07
C ALA A 21 -21.33 15.47 5.98
N ARG A 22 -22.67 15.61 5.95
CA ARG A 22 -23.58 14.76 6.74
C ARG A 22 -23.54 13.30 6.31
N VAL A 23 -23.44 13.03 5.01
CA VAL A 23 -23.30 11.66 4.48
C VAL A 23 -22.00 11.05 4.99
N PHE A 24 -20.89 11.78 4.89
CA PHE A 24 -19.60 11.35 5.38
C PHE A 24 -19.60 11.09 6.90
N ASP A 25 -20.16 12.00 7.69
CA ASP A 25 -20.23 11.85 9.15
C ASP A 25 -21.01 10.60 9.55
N ARG A 26 -22.08 10.27 8.82
CA ARG A 26 -22.86 9.06 9.04
C ARG A 26 -22.09 7.80 8.64
N GLU A 27 -21.41 7.83 7.49
CA GLU A 27 -20.61 6.71 6.99
C GLU A 27 -19.42 6.40 7.92
N ALA A 28 -18.75 7.44 8.44
CA ALA A 28 -17.59 7.29 9.29
C ALA A 28 -17.94 7.24 10.80
N ALA A 29 -19.22 7.21 11.17
CA ALA A 29 -19.67 7.35 12.56
C ALA A 29 -19.11 6.26 13.49
N HIS A 30 -18.99 5.03 12.99
CA HIS A 30 -18.49 3.87 13.74
C HIS A 30 -16.96 3.87 13.94
N LEU A 31 -16.24 4.67 13.17
CA LEU A 31 -14.78 4.74 13.25
C LEU A 31 -14.32 5.61 14.43
N PRO A 32 -13.15 5.35 15.01
CA PRO A 32 -12.62 6.17 16.09
C PRO A 32 -12.33 7.62 15.64
N GLY A 33 -12.46 8.56 16.59
CA GLY A 33 -12.19 9.99 16.35
C GLY A 33 -10.82 10.46 16.85
N THR A 34 -10.17 9.70 17.74
CA THR A 34 -8.87 10.07 18.30
C THR A 34 -7.73 9.31 17.63
N TRP A 35 -6.54 9.89 17.64
CA TRP A 35 -5.35 9.28 17.02
C TRP A 35 -4.95 7.94 17.66
N ALA A 36 -5.01 7.83 18.99
CA ALA A 36 -4.61 6.62 19.70
C ALA A 36 -5.56 5.44 19.39
N GLU A 37 -6.87 5.71 19.38
CA GLU A 37 -7.88 4.71 19.02
C GLU A 37 -7.79 4.37 17.53
N ALA A 38 -7.54 5.34 16.65
CA ALA A 38 -7.37 5.11 15.23
C ALA A 38 -6.16 4.23 14.91
N LEU A 39 -5.02 4.44 15.58
CA LEU A 39 -3.86 3.56 15.40
C LEU A 39 -4.15 2.13 15.86
N THR A 40 -4.88 1.98 16.97
CA THR A 40 -5.28 0.65 17.48
C THR A 40 -6.24 -0.04 16.51
N CYS A 41 -7.25 0.69 16.02
CA CYS A 41 -8.18 0.22 15.01
C CYS A 41 -7.46 -0.18 13.73
N HIS A 42 -6.50 0.63 13.26
CA HIS A 42 -5.75 0.33 12.05
C HIS A 42 -4.88 -0.93 12.17
N ARG A 43 -4.26 -1.16 13.34
CA ARG A 43 -3.54 -2.42 13.60
C ARG A 43 -4.46 -3.63 13.56
N GLN A 44 -5.69 -3.50 14.06
CA GLN A 44 -6.70 -4.55 13.93
C GLN A 44 -7.11 -4.76 12.48
N GLN A 45 -7.33 -3.69 11.71
CA GLN A 45 -7.60 -3.77 10.27
C GLN A 45 -6.49 -4.51 9.53
N ILE A 46 -5.20 -4.28 9.85
CA ILE A 46 -4.09 -5.03 9.26
C ILE A 46 -4.20 -6.53 9.59
N ALA A 47 -4.51 -6.89 10.84
CA ALA A 47 -4.67 -8.28 11.23
C ALA A 47 -5.85 -8.97 10.51
N ASP A 48 -6.99 -8.28 10.40
CA ASP A 48 -8.19 -8.79 9.72
C ASP A 48 -7.94 -8.93 8.22
N HIS A 49 -7.33 -7.92 7.60
CA HIS A 49 -6.90 -7.96 6.22
C HIS A 49 -5.94 -9.13 5.97
N HIS A 50 -5.00 -9.36 6.88
CA HIS A 50 -4.07 -10.47 6.76
C HIS A 50 -4.76 -11.83 6.79
N ALA A 51 -5.65 -12.06 7.75
CA ALA A 51 -6.44 -13.29 7.82
C ALA A 51 -7.27 -13.52 6.55
N ALA A 52 -7.90 -12.47 6.03
CA ALA A 52 -8.67 -12.52 4.78
C ALA A 52 -7.78 -12.89 3.58
N MET A 53 -6.63 -12.24 3.43
CA MET A 53 -5.67 -12.53 2.35
C MET A 53 -5.16 -13.98 2.38
N LEU A 54 -4.84 -14.52 3.56
CA LEU A 54 -4.39 -15.92 3.68
C LEU A 54 -5.47 -16.94 3.24
N THR A 55 -6.74 -16.57 3.33
CA THR A 55 -7.86 -17.46 2.98
C THR A 55 -8.43 -17.23 1.59
N ASN A 56 -7.88 -16.26 0.85
CA ASN A 56 -8.38 -15.70 -0.42
C ASN A 56 -9.76 -15.03 -0.31
N ASP A 57 -10.12 -14.52 0.87
CA ASP A 57 -11.31 -13.68 1.06
C ASP A 57 -11.01 -12.24 0.62
N PHE A 58 -10.94 -12.03 -0.69
CA PHE A 58 -10.60 -10.72 -1.26
C PHE A 58 -11.70 -9.68 -1.08
N GLU A 59 -12.95 -10.09 -0.90
CA GLU A 59 -14.06 -9.18 -0.61
C GLU A 59 -13.84 -8.53 0.76
N THR A 60 -13.61 -9.34 1.80
CA THR A 60 -13.27 -8.83 3.13
C THR A 60 -11.97 -8.02 3.10
N ALA A 61 -10.94 -8.49 2.39
CA ALA A 61 -9.69 -7.74 2.28
C ALA A 61 -9.91 -6.35 1.65
N MET A 62 -10.68 -6.25 0.56
CA MET A 62 -10.98 -4.96 -0.07
C MET A 62 -11.83 -4.07 0.84
N HIS A 63 -12.81 -4.64 1.53
CA HIS A 63 -13.64 -3.90 2.47
C HIS A 63 -12.80 -3.31 3.60
N VAL A 64 -11.88 -4.08 4.19
CA VAL A 64 -10.97 -3.59 5.23
C VAL A 64 -10.07 -2.46 4.70
N ARG A 65 -9.59 -2.55 3.45
CA ARG A 65 -8.84 -1.44 2.83
C ARG A 65 -9.71 -0.19 2.70
N GLN A 66 -10.95 -0.31 2.26
CA GLN A 66 -11.89 0.82 2.16
C GLN A 66 -12.13 1.47 3.54
N GLU A 67 -12.34 0.66 4.57
CA GLU A 67 -12.52 1.11 5.96
C GLU A 67 -11.28 1.84 6.51
N ALA A 68 -10.08 1.38 6.17
CA ALA A 68 -8.84 2.07 6.53
C ALA A 68 -8.70 3.43 5.82
N TYR A 69 -9.11 3.53 4.55
CA TYR A 69 -9.17 4.80 3.82
C TYR A 69 -10.21 5.74 4.42
N LEU A 70 -11.37 5.23 4.82
CA LEU A 70 -12.41 6.00 5.49
C LEU A 70 -11.92 6.52 6.85
N LEU A 71 -11.18 5.70 7.60
CA LEU A 71 -10.53 6.11 8.85
C LEU A 71 -9.53 7.25 8.62
N ALA A 72 -8.64 7.11 7.64
CA ALA A 72 -7.70 8.17 7.30
C ALA A 72 -8.40 9.47 6.86
N SER A 73 -9.50 9.35 6.10
CA SER A 73 -10.34 10.49 5.71
C SER A 73 -10.98 11.15 6.94
N LYS A 74 -11.48 10.37 7.90
CA LYS A 74 -12.06 10.89 9.16
C LYS A 74 -11.02 11.66 9.96
N LEU A 75 -9.81 11.12 10.10
CA LEU A 75 -8.70 11.82 10.75
C LEU A 75 -8.30 13.12 10.01
N ASN A 76 -8.56 13.20 8.70
CA ASN A 76 -8.37 14.41 7.92
C ASN A 76 -9.58 15.37 7.95
N GLY A 77 -10.63 15.07 8.74
CA GLY A 77 -11.87 15.82 8.76
C GLY A 77 -12.62 15.80 7.43
N GLY A 78 -12.58 14.67 6.71
CA GLY A 78 -13.27 14.48 5.42
C GLY A 78 -12.60 15.16 4.22
N ARG A 79 -11.43 15.78 4.39
CA ARG A 79 -10.71 16.46 3.30
C ARG A 79 -9.88 15.50 2.45
N HIS A 80 -9.60 15.90 1.21
CA HIS A 80 -8.63 15.21 0.36
C HIS A 80 -7.20 15.31 0.90
N GLY A 81 -6.29 14.49 0.35
CA GLY A 81 -4.87 14.54 0.69
C GLY A 81 -4.48 13.64 1.86
N ILE A 82 -5.20 12.54 2.09
CA ILE A 82 -4.87 11.56 3.15
C ILE A 82 -3.49 10.91 2.97
N LEU A 83 -2.87 11.03 1.77
CA LEU A 83 -1.54 10.54 1.40
C LEU A 83 -0.64 11.65 0.83
N ALA A 84 -0.88 12.92 1.20
CA ALA A 84 -0.19 14.08 0.60
C ALA A 84 1.22 14.36 1.15
N GLY A 85 1.75 13.52 2.03
CA GLY A 85 3.06 13.70 2.67
C GLY A 85 3.14 12.98 4.01
N GLU A 86 4.31 13.03 4.66
CA GLU A 86 4.60 12.28 5.89
C GLU A 86 3.62 12.59 7.04
N ASP A 87 3.13 13.82 7.11
CA ASP A 87 2.16 14.26 8.13
C ASP A 87 0.70 13.93 7.80
N ALA A 88 0.42 13.46 6.58
CA ALA A 88 -0.93 13.08 6.16
C ALA A 88 -1.40 11.84 6.94
N PRO A 89 -2.69 11.75 7.29
CA PRO A 89 -3.15 10.74 8.23
C PRO A 89 -2.92 9.30 7.76
N GLY A 90 -3.06 9.00 6.47
CA GLY A 90 -2.76 7.68 5.92
C GLY A 90 -1.28 7.34 6.03
N CYS A 91 -0.39 8.29 5.70
CA CYS A 91 1.06 8.10 5.83
C CYS A 91 1.49 7.90 7.30
N LYS A 92 0.90 8.65 8.23
CA LYS A 92 1.18 8.50 9.67
C LYS A 92 0.66 7.17 10.25
N LEU A 93 -0.49 6.70 9.80
CA LEU A 93 -1.03 5.40 10.19
C LEU A 93 -0.12 4.28 9.68
N ASP A 94 0.26 4.35 8.40
CA ASP A 94 1.14 3.36 7.76
C ASP A 94 2.50 3.28 8.46
N ALA A 95 3.15 4.43 8.70
CA ALA A 95 4.45 4.50 9.35
C ALA A 95 4.42 3.94 10.79
N GLN A 96 3.38 4.25 11.57
CA GLN A 96 3.26 3.80 12.97
C GLN A 96 2.79 2.34 13.13
N ALA A 97 2.25 1.75 12.06
CA ALA A 97 1.82 0.37 12.02
C ALA A 97 2.75 -0.53 11.21
N SER A 98 3.82 0.01 10.64
CA SER A 98 4.81 -0.73 9.85
C SER A 98 5.46 -1.85 10.66
N ALA A 99 5.83 -2.92 9.97
CA ALA A 99 6.65 -3.98 10.53
C ALA A 99 8.02 -3.40 10.95
N ALA A 100 8.65 -3.99 11.96
CA ALA A 100 10.01 -3.60 12.31
C ALA A 100 10.98 -3.94 11.17
N GLU A 101 12.08 -3.19 11.05
CA GLU A 101 13.08 -3.41 10.01
C GLU A 101 13.60 -4.86 10.05
N GLY A 102 13.54 -5.55 8.91
CA GLY A 102 13.94 -6.94 8.76
C GLY A 102 12.87 -7.96 9.14
N GLU A 103 11.76 -7.56 9.76
CA GLU A 103 10.64 -8.46 10.05
C GLU A 103 9.73 -8.63 8.84
N LEU A 104 9.18 -9.83 8.69
CA LEU A 104 8.23 -10.13 7.63
C LEU A 104 6.90 -9.40 7.92
N PRO A 105 6.44 -8.50 7.01
CA PRO A 105 5.20 -7.80 7.22
C PRO A 105 4.00 -8.74 7.04
N LEU A 106 2.94 -8.48 7.81
CA LEU A 106 1.62 -9.05 7.50
C LEU A 106 1.12 -8.49 6.16
N TRP A 107 0.15 -9.18 5.55
CA TRP A 107 -0.57 -8.60 4.43
C TRP A 107 -1.30 -7.34 4.88
N GLY A 108 -1.07 -6.21 4.19
CA GLY A 108 -1.64 -4.91 4.58
C GLY A 108 -0.72 -4.06 5.44
N GLN A 109 0.41 -4.60 5.87
CA GLN A 109 1.42 -3.88 6.63
C GLN A 109 2.58 -3.47 5.73
N SER A 110 3.01 -2.21 5.82
CA SER A 110 4.27 -1.78 5.21
C SER A 110 5.46 -2.42 5.95
N GLY A 111 6.54 -2.70 5.23
CA GLY A 111 7.75 -3.24 5.85
C GLY A 111 8.92 -3.42 4.88
N SER A 112 10.12 -3.42 5.44
CA SER A 112 11.39 -3.71 4.75
C SER A 112 11.98 -5.00 5.28
N PHE A 113 12.31 -5.94 4.39
CA PHE A 113 12.90 -7.23 4.75
C PHE A 113 13.81 -7.76 3.63
N VAL A 114 14.55 -8.84 3.90
CA VAL A 114 15.44 -9.46 2.90
C VAL A 114 14.86 -10.80 2.48
N VAL A 115 14.92 -11.09 1.18
CA VAL A 115 14.54 -12.40 0.61
C VAL A 115 15.66 -12.95 -0.24
N ASP A 116 15.75 -14.28 -0.25
CA ASP A 116 16.50 -15.05 -1.24
C ASP A 116 15.51 -15.69 -2.23
N ALA A 117 15.71 -15.46 -3.52
CA ALA A 117 14.88 -16.02 -4.59
C ALA A 117 15.68 -16.10 -5.90
N ALA A 118 15.49 -17.15 -6.70
CA ALA A 118 16.16 -17.30 -8.00
C ALA A 118 17.69 -17.06 -7.98
N GLY A 119 18.36 -17.44 -6.89
CA GLY A 119 19.81 -17.29 -6.73
C GLY A 119 20.32 -15.87 -6.42
N LEU A 120 19.43 -14.91 -6.11
CA LEU A 120 19.81 -13.57 -5.65
C LEU A 120 19.24 -13.26 -4.27
N THR A 121 19.91 -12.35 -3.55
CA THR A 121 19.44 -11.77 -2.30
C THR A 121 18.99 -10.33 -2.55
N ALA A 122 17.78 -9.97 -2.14
CA ALA A 122 17.20 -8.65 -2.36
C ALA A 122 16.62 -8.06 -1.07
N ARG A 123 16.79 -6.75 -0.88
CA ARG A 123 15.99 -5.98 0.07
C ARG A 123 14.65 -5.65 -0.58
N VAL A 124 13.57 -6.01 0.08
CA VAL A 124 12.19 -5.79 -0.32
C VAL A 124 11.65 -4.59 0.44
N GLU A 125 10.94 -3.71 -0.25
CA GLU A 125 10.06 -2.70 0.32
C GLU A 125 8.62 -3.09 -0.04
N MET A 126 7.85 -3.57 0.92
CA MET A 126 6.46 -3.97 0.78
C MET A 126 5.54 -2.80 1.16
N GLY A 127 4.57 -2.48 0.30
CA GLY A 127 3.55 -1.49 0.62
C GLY A 127 2.42 -2.07 1.48
N GLY A 128 1.95 -1.29 2.46
CA GLY A 128 0.79 -1.59 3.26
C GLY A 128 -0.55 -1.22 2.60
N ILE A 129 -1.62 -1.15 3.39
CA ILE A 129 -2.98 -0.81 2.93
C ILE A 129 -3.03 0.55 2.22
N PHE A 130 -2.16 1.49 2.56
CA PHE A 130 -2.09 2.80 1.92
C PHE A 130 -1.12 2.85 0.73
N GLY A 131 -0.51 1.72 0.37
CA GLY A 131 0.43 1.59 -0.73
C GLY A 131 -0.21 1.71 -2.12
N ILE A 132 0.65 1.87 -3.13
CA ILE A 132 0.23 1.99 -4.54
C ILE A 132 -0.53 0.73 -4.98
N GLY A 133 -1.70 0.94 -5.57
CA GLY A 133 -2.53 -0.15 -6.11
C GLY A 133 -3.39 -0.86 -5.06
N ALA A 134 -3.31 -0.49 -3.77
CA ALA A 134 -4.06 -1.16 -2.72
C ALA A 134 -5.59 -1.14 -2.93
N THR A 135 -6.13 -0.13 -3.61
CA THR A 135 -7.57 -0.04 -3.90
C THR A 135 -8.00 -0.78 -5.18
N ALA A 136 -7.07 -1.32 -5.96
CA ALA A 136 -7.36 -1.86 -7.30
C ALA A 136 -6.73 -3.23 -7.58
N MET A 137 -5.78 -3.67 -6.76
CA MET A 137 -5.01 -4.90 -6.99
C MET A 137 -5.30 -5.92 -5.89
N THR A 138 -5.31 -7.21 -6.27
CA THR A 138 -5.54 -8.31 -5.34
C THR A 138 -4.45 -8.34 -4.27
N TYR A 139 -3.19 -8.44 -4.68
CA TYR A 139 -2.04 -8.30 -3.79
C TYR A 139 -1.58 -6.85 -3.70
N LEU A 140 -0.70 -6.57 -2.74
CA LEU A 140 -0.02 -5.29 -2.62
C LEU A 140 1.25 -5.30 -3.46
N GLY A 141 1.58 -4.14 -4.04
CA GLY A 141 2.83 -3.98 -4.78
C GLY A 141 4.04 -3.95 -3.85
N PHE A 142 5.19 -4.31 -4.39
CA PHE A 142 6.46 -4.21 -3.69
C PHE A 142 7.56 -3.75 -4.64
N SER A 143 8.68 -3.34 -4.07
CA SER A 143 9.90 -3.14 -4.84
C SER A 143 11.06 -3.86 -4.19
N VAL A 144 12.07 -4.15 -5.00
CA VAL A 144 13.28 -4.82 -4.58
C VAL A 144 14.51 -4.02 -4.97
N ARG A 145 15.51 -4.09 -4.11
CA ARG A 145 16.82 -3.47 -4.27
C ARG A 145 17.92 -4.50 -4.07
N ALA A 146 18.98 -4.36 -4.84
CA ALA A 146 20.18 -5.16 -4.67
C ALA A 146 20.83 -4.85 -3.32
N VAL A 147 21.22 -5.91 -2.59
CA VAL A 147 21.99 -5.78 -1.35
C VAL A 147 23.49 -5.66 -1.59
N ASP A 148 23.95 -6.13 -2.76
CA ASP A 148 25.34 -6.18 -3.19
C ASP A 148 25.42 -5.72 -4.65
N ALA A 149 26.19 -4.66 -4.90
CA ALA A 149 26.33 -4.04 -6.22
C ALA A 149 27.14 -4.90 -7.20
N ASP A 150 27.97 -5.81 -6.70
CA ASP A 150 28.85 -6.63 -7.51
C ASP A 150 28.18 -7.94 -7.95
N LYS A 151 26.99 -8.24 -7.42
CA LYS A 151 26.20 -9.40 -7.80
C LYS A 151 25.17 -9.07 -8.89
N PRO A 152 24.90 -10.02 -9.82
CA PRO A 152 23.81 -9.87 -10.77
C PRO A 152 22.43 -9.67 -10.09
N PHE A 153 21.54 -8.95 -10.75
CA PHE A 153 20.24 -8.56 -10.23
C PHE A 153 19.15 -8.55 -11.32
N LEU A 154 17.91 -8.22 -10.92
CA LEU A 154 16.75 -8.16 -11.82
C LEU A 154 16.78 -6.98 -12.80
N SER A 155 17.66 -6.00 -12.58
CA SER A 155 17.83 -4.85 -13.47
C SER A 155 19.24 -4.29 -13.35
N ALA A 156 19.72 -3.62 -14.40
CA ALA A 156 21.01 -2.94 -14.39
C ALA A 156 21.10 -1.79 -13.38
N THR A 157 19.96 -1.28 -12.86
CA THR A 157 19.92 -0.19 -11.88
C THR A 157 20.02 -0.68 -10.43
N GLY A 158 19.98 -2.00 -10.20
CA GLY A 158 19.86 -2.56 -8.85
C GLY A 158 18.49 -2.32 -8.20
N TYR A 159 17.46 -1.93 -8.96
CA TYR A 159 16.09 -1.69 -8.50
C TYR A 159 15.05 -2.29 -9.45
N ARG A 160 13.97 -2.88 -8.90
CA ARG A 160 12.81 -3.30 -9.68
C ARG A 160 11.55 -3.17 -8.82
N SER A 161 10.43 -2.73 -9.42
CA SER A 161 9.12 -2.71 -8.77
C SER A 161 8.16 -3.68 -9.45
N PHE A 162 7.24 -4.23 -8.67
CA PHE A 162 6.22 -5.17 -9.12
C PHE A 162 4.84 -4.74 -8.63
N LEU A 163 3.84 -4.93 -9.49
CA LEU A 163 2.44 -4.67 -9.16
C LEU A 163 1.80 -5.92 -8.55
N GLY A 164 0.75 -5.72 -7.74
CA GLY A 164 0.02 -6.77 -7.04
C GLY A 164 -0.86 -7.69 -7.92
N VAL A 165 -0.60 -7.74 -9.23
CA VAL A 165 -1.31 -8.55 -10.23
C VAL A 165 -0.38 -9.54 -10.94
N SER A 166 0.82 -9.74 -10.38
CA SER A 166 1.89 -10.48 -11.05
C SER A 166 1.68 -11.99 -11.10
N ILE A 167 0.89 -12.56 -10.19
CA ILE A 167 0.56 -13.99 -10.14
C ILE A 167 -0.90 -14.24 -9.74
N PRO A 168 -1.50 -15.38 -10.12
CA PRO A 168 -2.81 -15.78 -9.63
C PRO A 168 -2.87 -15.91 -8.11
N PRO A 169 -4.04 -15.71 -7.48
CA PRO A 169 -4.18 -15.90 -6.05
C PRO A 169 -4.06 -17.35 -5.59
N GLU A 170 -3.38 -17.56 -4.46
CA GLU A 170 -3.13 -18.89 -3.88
C GLU A 170 -3.43 -18.85 -2.37
N ARG A 171 -4.17 -19.84 -1.86
CA ARG A 171 -4.50 -19.89 -0.43
C ARG A 171 -3.23 -20.10 0.39
N GLY A 172 -3.13 -19.42 1.52
CA GLY A 172 -1.96 -19.47 2.41
C GLY A 172 -0.75 -18.70 1.89
N MET A 173 -0.86 -17.96 0.78
CA MET A 173 0.22 -17.14 0.25
C MET A 173 0.64 -16.09 1.28
N THR A 174 1.89 -16.11 1.72
CA THR A 174 2.48 -15.08 2.59
C THR A 174 3.05 -13.93 1.76
N THR A 175 3.38 -12.81 2.41
CA THR A 175 4.07 -11.69 1.77
C THR A 175 5.44 -12.10 1.21
N GLU A 176 6.21 -12.88 1.98
CA GLU A 176 7.48 -13.46 1.53
C GLU A 176 7.31 -14.40 0.35
N GLY A 177 6.39 -15.37 0.44
CA GLY A 177 6.15 -16.35 -0.61
C GLY A 177 5.70 -15.69 -1.91
N PHE A 178 4.87 -14.65 -1.82
CA PHE A 178 4.44 -13.86 -2.98
C PHE A 178 5.64 -13.19 -3.65
N VAL A 179 6.50 -12.54 -2.88
CA VAL A 179 7.69 -11.86 -3.39
C VAL A 179 8.63 -12.86 -4.06
N GLN A 180 8.95 -13.98 -3.40
CA GLN A 180 9.80 -15.03 -3.94
C GLN A 180 9.25 -15.55 -5.27
N ARG A 181 7.95 -15.87 -5.30
CA ARG A 181 7.30 -16.41 -6.50
C ARG A 181 7.29 -15.44 -7.67
N VAL A 182 7.03 -14.16 -7.41
CA VAL A 182 7.08 -13.11 -8.44
C VAL A 182 8.50 -12.94 -8.99
N ILE A 183 9.52 -12.97 -8.13
CA ILE A 183 10.92 -12.89 -8.56
C ILE A 183 11.28 -14.10 -9.42
N GLU A 184 10.97 -15.32 -8.98
CA GLU A 184 11.24 -16.55 -9.72
C GLU A 184 10.62 -16.54 -11.11
N ILE A 185 9.33 -16.20 -11.21
CA ILE A 185 8.63 -16.10 -12.49
C ILE A 185 9.26 -15.02 -13.36
N HIS A 186 9.58 -13.84 -12.80
CA HIS A 186 10.19 -12.77 -13.58
C HIS A 186 11.55 -13.19 -14.15
N VAL A 187 12.37 -13.89 -13.36
CA VAL A 187 13.67 -14.41 -13.82
C VAL A 187 13.47 -15.45 -14.91
N GLU A 188 12.54 -16.39 -14.72
CA GLU A 188 12.27 -17.46 -15.69
C GLU A 188 11.73 -16.90 -17.02
N THR A 189 10.75 -15.98 -16.98
CA THR A 189 10.02 -15.55 -18.18
C THR A 189 10.65 -14.35 -18.85
N GLU A 190 10.91 -13.27 -18.11
CA GLU A 190 11.37 -11.99 -18.68
C GLU A 190 12.88 -11.97 -18.87
N LEU A 191 13.62 -12.62 -17.96
CA LEU A 191 15.08 -12.68 -18.01
C LEU A 191 15.62 -13.99 -18.58
N ARG A 192 14.75 -14.95 -18.89
CA ARG A 192 15.10 -16.27 -19.46
C ARG A 192 16.17 -17.01 -18.64
N GLY A 193 16.09 -16.88 -17.32
CA GLY A 193 17.01 -17.50 -16.36
C GLY A 193 18.31 -16.73 -16.11
N GLU A 194 18.54 -15.59 -16.77
CA GLU A 194 19.81 -14.86 -16.69
C GLU A 194 19.67 -13.49 -16.02
N LEU A 195 20.27 -13.33 -14.85
CA LEU A 195 20.32 -12.06 -14.13
C LEU A 195 21.24 -11.04 -14.83
N LEU A 196 20.95 -9.76 -14.63
CA LEU A 196 21.67 -8.65 -15.25
C LEU A 196 22.76 -8.11 -14.33
N ARG A 197 23.93 -7.81 -14.90
CA ARG A 197 24.97 -7.06 -14.18
C ARG A 197 24.46 -5.67 -13.81
N ILE A 198 24.67 -5.26 -12.56
CA ILE A 198 24.38 -3.89 -12.13
C ILE A 198 25.44 -2.96 -12.71
N ASP A 199 25.00 -1.84 -13.27
CA ASP A 199 25.87 -0.76 -13.70
C ASP A 199 26.28 0.07 -12.47
N PRO A 200 27.60 0.14 -12.15
CA PRO A 200 28.10 0.83 -10.98
C PRO A 200 27.69 2.31 -10.88
N ASP A 201 27.41 2.97 -12.01
CA ASP A 201 27.05 4.38 -12.05
C ASP A 201 25.66 4.66 -11.45
N PHE A 202 24.77 3.66 -11.44
CA PHE A 202 23.47 3.76 -10.78
C PHE A 202 23.53 3.46 -9.28
N PHE A 203 24.48 2.62 -8.86
CA PHE A 203 24.60 2.21 -7.46
C PHE A 203 25.33 3.24 -6.60
N ARG A 204 26.37 3.91 -7.12
CA ARG A 204 27.21 4.85 -6.34
C ARG A 204 26.61 6.24 -6.09
N ARG A 205 25.50 6.59 -6.75
CA ARG A 205 24.88 7.93 -6.64
C ARG A 205 23.90 8.04 -5.47
N ARG A 206 23.95 7.11 -4.50
CA ARG A 206 22.96 6.98 -3.43
C ARG A 206 23.62 6.62 -2.11
#